data_AF-A0A840RAF0-F1
#
_entry.id   AF-A0A840RAF0-F1
#
_cell.length_a   1.000
_cell.length_b   1.000
_cell.length_c   1.000
_cell.angle_alpha   90.00
_cell.angle_beta   90.00
_cell.angle_gamma   90.00
#
_symmetry.space_group_name_H-M   'P 1'
#
loop_
_entity.id
_entity.type
_entity.pdbx_description
1 polymer ?
#
loop_
_entity_poly.entity_id
_entity_poly.type
_entity_poly.pdbx_seq_one_letter_code
_entity_poly.pdbx_strand_id
1 'polypeptide(L)'
;MAPGLLTIANAWGLIDSWLLYGWQRNQVSSDDLATQNYHSNTFAAAVETGYTISASPVSLTPFAQFIWNRYLDSVTYEQDTQTAVETANPQGYASRLGLRLSANNPTGLAPFVSIDWQHDWGETTLTMNSRTVTLDRAANRLGLKAGAQYTPSADWRLHLQLSTLSDKQFSAELGLRHRF
;
A
#
# COMPACT_ATOMS: atom_id res chain seq x y z
N MET A 1 -40.59 -14.55 -24.03
CA MET A 1 -39.63 -14.03 -23.04
C MET A 1 -38.25 -14.11 -23.65
N ALA A 2 -37.71 -12.99 -24.12
CA ALA A 2 -36.32 -12.94 -24.60
C ALA A 2 -35.41 -12.62 -23.40
N PRO A 3 -34.31 -13.34 -23.18
CA PRO A 3 -33.34 -12.99 -22.15
C PRO A 3 -32.67 -11.66 -22.54
N GLY A 4 -32.79 -10.67 -21.65
CA GLY A 4 -32.15 -9.37 -21.83
C GLY A 4 -30.63 -9.52 -21.75
N LEU A 5 -29.95 -9.25 -22.87
CA LEU A 5 -28.50 -9.16 -22.95
C LEU A 5 -28.01 -8.03 -22.04
N LEU A 6 -27.22 -8.39 -21.02
CA LEU A 6 -26.46 -7.45 -20.20
C LEU A 6 -25.44 -6.77 -21.14
N THR A 7 -25.71 -5.52 -21.53
CA THR A 7 -24.82 -4.75 -22.40
C THR A 7 -23.62 -4.30 -21.56
N ILE A 8 -22.46 -4.94 -21.74
CA ILE A 8 -21.19 -4.50 -21.16
C ILE A 8 -20.76 -3.25 -21.94
N ALA A 9 -21.03 -2.08 -21.38
CA ALA A 9 -20.78 -0.79 -22.00
C ALA A 9 -19.37 -0.33 -21.62
N ASN A 10 -18.40 -0.64 -22.48
CA ASN A 10 -17.00 -0.17 -22.46
C ASN A 10 -16.09 -0.83 -21.42
N ALA A 11 -14.85 -1.07 -21.84
CA ALA A 11 -13.80 -1.60 -20.99
C ALA A 11 -12.46 -0.96 -21.33
N TRP A 12 -11.67 -0.65 -20.31
CA TRP A 12 -10.41 0.09 -20.43
C TRP A 12 -9.35 -0.54 -19.51
N GLY A 13 -8.12 -0.67 -20.01
CA GLY A 13 -6.96 -1.09 -19.24
C GLY A 13 -6.20 0.11 -18.68
N LEU A 14 -5.70 -0.01 -17.45
CA LEU A 14 -4.86 0.98 -16.79
C LEU A 14 -3.57 0.29 -16.34
N ILE A 15 -2.42 0.89 -16.66
CA ILE A 15 -1.13 0.54 -16.08
C ILE A 15 -0.58 1.80 -15.44
N ASP A 16 -0.17 1.71 -14.17
CA ASP A 16 0.52 2.77 -13.47
C ASP A 16 1.77 2.22 -12.76
N SER A 17 2.69 3.14 -12.44
CA SER A 17 3.89 2.80 -11.70
C SER A 17 4.37 4.01 -10.91
N TRP A 18 5.07 3.75 -9.82
CA TRP A 18 5.69 4.79 -9.00
C TRP A 18 7.03 4.32 -8.42
N LEU A 19 7.86 5.30 -8.12
CA LEU A 19 9.18 5.13 -7.51
C LEU A 19 9.30 6.11 -6.34
N LEU A 20 9.75 5.62 -5.20
CA LEU A 20 9.90 6.39 -3.97
C LEU A 20 11.28 6.16 -3.37
N TYR A 21 11.94 7.25 -3.03
CA TYR A 21 13.13 7.26 -2.18
C TYR A 21 12.78 8.00 -0.89
N GLY A 22 13.19 7.46 0.27
CA GLY A 22 12.95 8.10 1.56
C GLY A 22 14.13 7.97 2.52
N TRP A 23 14.25 8.95 3.43
CA TRP A 23 15.18 8.94 4.55
C TRP A 23 14.39 8.90 5.86
N GLN A 24 14.80 8.05 6.80
CA GLN A 24 14.12 7.85 8.07
C GLN A 24 15.11 7.99 9.23
N ARG A 25 14.66 8.61 10.32
CA ARG A 25 15.36 8.64 11.60
C ARG A 25 14.56 7.79 12.57
N ASN A 26 15.17 6.70 13.04
CA ASN A 26 14.50 5.73 13.88
C ASN A 26 15.14 5.71 15.27
N GLN A 27 14.31 5.50 16.27
CA GLN A 27 14.71 5.40 17.67
C GLN A 27 14.09 4.13 18.24
N VAL A 28 14.91 3.26 18.83
CA VAL A 28 14.46 2.04 19.51
C VAL A 28 14.75 2.19 21.00
N SER A 29 13.75 1.98 21.83
CA SER A 29 13.88 1.97 23.28
C SER A 29 13.33 0.66 23.83
N SER A 30 14.00 0.12 24.85
CA SER A 30 13.56 -1.05 25.61
C SER A 30 13.69 -0.73 27.10
N ASP A 31 12.88 -1.36 27.94
CA ASP A 31 12.89 -1.12 29.39
C ASP A 31 14.25 -1.47 30.03
N ASP A 32 14.99 -2.41 29.42
CA ASP A 32 16.25 -2.95 29.93
C ASP A 32 17.51 -2.48 29.17
N LEU A 33 17.36 -1.66 28.12
CA LEU A 33 18.49 -1.23 27.26
C LEU A 33 18.46 0.28 27.00
N ALA A 34 19.65 0.86 26.83
CA ALA A 34 19.78 2.24 26.39
C ALA A 34 19.08 2.45 25.04
N THR A 35 18.44 3.61 24.89
CA THR A 35 17.84 4.05 23.63
C THR A 35 18.88 4.05 22.52
N GLN A 36 18.58 3.40 21.39
CA GLN A 36 19.43 3.36 20.21
C GLN A 36 18.83 4.19 19.07
N ASN A 37 19.65 5.05 18.46
CA ASN A 37 19.24 5.85 17.30
C ASN A 37 19.93 5.34 16.03
N TYR A 38 19.18 5.21 14.95
CA TYR A 38 19.74 4.85 13.65
C TYR A 38 19.06 5.59 12.51
N HIS A 39 19.84 5.84 11.45
CA HIS A 39 19.34 6.38 10.19
C HIS A 39 19.10 5.22 9.24
N SER A 40 17.99 5.22 8.51
CA SER A 40 17.76 4.27 7.43
C SER A 40 17.28 4.97 6.19
N ASN A 41 17.67 4.44 5.04
CA ASN A 41 17.21 4.92 3.76
C ASN A 41 16.31 3.83 3.16
N THR A 42 15.27 4.21 2.43
CA THR A 42 14.35 3.26 1.82
C THR A 42 14.17 3.59 0.35
N PHE A 43 14.10 2.54 -0.44
CA PHE A 43 13.72 2.58 -1.83
C PHE A 43 12.48 1.72 -2.02
N ALA A 44 11.45 2.24 -2.67
CA ALA A 44 10.27 1.47 -3.00
C ALA A 44 9.87 1.75 -4.45
N ALA A 45 9.43 0.71 -5.14
CA ALA A 45 8.89 0.81 -6.49
C ALA A 45 7.62 -0.04 -6.56
N ALA A 46 6.66 0.37 -7.37
CA ALA A 46 5.54 -0.49 -7.68
C ALA A 46 5.08 -0.32 -9.12
N VAL A 47 4.41 -1.36 -9.60
CA VAL A 47 3.64 -1.37 -10.82
C VAL A 47 2.26 -1.93 -10.51
N GLU A 48 1.22 -1.28 -11.03
CA GLU A 48 -0.16 -1.71 -10.92
C GLU A 48 -0.77 -1.81 -12.32
N THR A 49 -1.61 -2.82 -12.50
CA THR A 49 -2.40 -3.00 -13.71
C THR A 49 -3.84 -3.31 -13.32
N GLY A 50 -4.79 -2.82 -14.10
CA GLY A 50 -6.21 -3.07 -13.89
C GLY A 50 -7.00 -3.02 -15.18
N TYR A 51 -8.19 -3.62 -15.14
CA TYR A 51 -9.12 -3.61 -16.26
C TYR A 51 -10.52 -3.35 -15.76
N THR A 52 -11.14 -2.24 -16.20
CA THR A 52 -12.48 -1.90 -15.74
C THR A 52 -13.53 -2.44 -16.70
N ILE A 53 -14.51 -3.16 -16.14
CA ILE A 53 -15.70 -3.67 -16.83
C ILE A 53 -16.89 -2.86 -16.33
N SER A 54 -17.51 -2.10 -17.22
CA SER A 54 -18.61 -1.19 -16.85
C SER A 54 -19.99 -1.75 -17.23
N ALA A 55 -20.88 -1.74 -16.23
CA ALA A 55 -22.30 -2.02 -16.36
C ALA A 55 -23.06 -0.92 -15.60
N SER A 56 -23.30 0.20 -16.29
CA SER A 56 -23.83 1.44 -15.69
C SER A 56 -25.03 1.19 -14.77
N PRO A 57 -25.07 1.76 -13.55
CA PRO A 57 -24.13 2.76 -13.00
C PRO A 57 -22.89 2.18 -12.30
N VAL A 58 -22.69 0.85 -12.37
CA VAL A 58 -21.68 0.13 -11.62
C VAL A 58 -20.50 -0.26 -12.52
N SER A 59 -19.30 -0.36 -11.95
CA SER A 59 -18.12 -0.87 -12.64
C SER A 59 -17.35 -1.80 -11.72
N LEU A 60 -16.85 -2.89 -12.28
CA LEU A 60 -15.98 -3.85 -11.62
C LEU A 60 -14.57 -3.72 -12.21
N THR A 61 -13.57 -3.58 -11.35
CA THR A 61 -12.17 -3.46 -11.76
C THR A 61 -11.34 -4.52 -11.05
N PRO A 62 -11.05 -5.67 -11.68
CA PRO A 62 -9.89 -6.48 -11.31
C PRO A 62 -8.61 -5.65 -11.41
N PHE A 63 -7.73 -5.84 -10.42
CA PHE A 63 -6.41 -5.24 -10.40
C PHE A 63 -5.36 -6.22 -9.86
N ALA A 64 -4.13 -6.00 -10.30
CA ALA A 64 -2.94 -6.67 -9.82
C ALA A 64 -1.86 -5.62 -9.58
N GLN A 65 -1.17 -5.71 -8.45
CA GLN A 65 -0.09 -4.79 -8.08
C GLN A 65 1.12 -5.59 -7.61
N PHE A 66 2.31 -5.17 -8.02
CA PHE A 66 3.57 -5.66 -7.51
C PHE A 66 4.35 -4.51 -6.90
N ILE A 67 4.79 -4.68 -5.66
CA ILE A 67 5.56 -3.71 -4.89
C ILE A 67 6.89 -4.37 -4.52
N TRP A 68 7.97 -3.62 -4.74
CA TRP A 68 9.29 -3.95 -4.23
C TRP A 68 9.73 -2.86 -3.26
N ASN A 69 10.29 -3.26 -2.13
CA ASN A 69 10.88 -2.35 -1.16
C ASN A 69 12.25 -2.85 -0.71
N ARG A 70 13.20 -1.93 -0.58
CA ARG A 70 14.54 -2.20 -0.09
C ARG A 70 14.92 -1.18 0.96
N TYR A 71 15.43 -1.67 2.08
CA TYR A 71 16.09 -0.82 3.07
C TYR A 71 17.58 -0.78 2.73
N LEU A 72 18.09 0.43 2.58
CA LEU A 72 19.49 0.72 2.30
C LEU A 72 20.18 1.04 3.64
N ASP A 73 21.35 0.44 3.82
CA ASP A 73 22.25 0.49 4.99
C ASP A 73 21.97 1.56 6.04
N SER A 74 21.88 1.13 7.31
CA SER A 74 22.06 2.00 8.47
C SER A 74 23.51 1.95 8.92
N VAL A 75 24.26 3.03 8.72
CA VAL A 75 25.51 3.23 9.46
C VAL A 75 25.14 3.74 10.85
N THR A 76 25.26 2.89 11.87
CA THR A 76 25.24 3.34 13.26
C THR A 76 26.68 3.33 13.78
N TYR A 77 27.23 4.53 14.03
CA TYR A 77 28.33 4.72 14.97
C TYR A 77 27.69 5.19 16.28
N GLU A 78 27.74 4.39 17.35
CA GLU A 78 27.49 4.87 18.72
C GLU A 78 28.79 4.82 19.53
N GLN A 79 29.13 5.96 20.14
CA GLN A 79 30.41 6.26 20.77
C GLN A 79 30.55 5.67 22.20
N ASP A 80 29.46 5.14 22.78
CA ASP A 80 29.39 4.79 24.21
C ASP A 80 29.18 3.29 24.54
N THR A 81 28.82 2.43 23.57
CA THR A 81 28.44 1.02 23.86
C THR A 81 29.22 -0.04 23.07
N GLN A 82 30.23 0.34 22.27
CA GLN A 82 31.03 -0.59 21.42
C GLN A 82 30.17 -1.57 20.58
N THR A 83 28.93 -1.20 20.27
CA THR A 83 27.96 -2.09 19.67
C THR A 83 27.84 -1.82 18.17
N ALA A 84 28.33 -2.75 17.35
CA ALA A 84 28.17 -2.69 15.90
C ALA A 84 26.82 -3.31 15.49
N VAL A 85 25.95 -2.51 14.88
CA VAL A 85 24.76 -3.03 14.18
C VAL A 85 25.19 -3.48 12.79
N GLU A 86 25.48 -4.76 12.62
CA GLU A 86 25.72 -5.37 11.31
C GLU A 86 24.39 -5.45 10.56
N THR A 87 24.17 -4.48 9.66
CA THR A 87 22.89 -4.30 8.98
C THR A 87 22.78 -5.28 7.81
N ALA A 88 21.82 -6.22 7.89
CA ALA A 88 21.34 -6.92 6.69
C ALA A 88 20.70 -5.88 5.76
N ASN A 89 20.73 -6.06 4.45
CA ASN A 89 20.06 -5.20 3.47
C ASN A 89 18.68 -5.80 3.13
N PRO A 90 17.67 -5.79 4.04
CA PRO A 90 16.44 -6.53 3.83
C PRO A 90 15.69 -5.99 2.62
N GLN A 91 15.24 -6.93 1.79
CA GLN A 91 14.41 -6.66 0.63
C GLN A 91 13.07 -7.34 0.86
N GLY A 92 12.00 -6.57 0.67
CA GLY A 92 10.64 -7.05 0.71
C GLY A 92 10.00 -6.95 -0.67
N TYR A 93 9.07 -7.87 -0.90
CA TYR A 93 8.24 -7.92 -2.07
C TYR A 93 6.81 -8.15 -1.62
N ALA A 94 5.87 -7.51 -2.31
CA ALA A 94 4.44 -7.75 -2.11
C ALA A 94 3.73 -7.83 -3.46
N SER A 95 2.89 -8.84 -3.62
CA SER A 95 1.94 -8.92 -4.73
C SER A 95 0.53 -8.80 -4.18
N ARG A 96 -0.31 -8.01 -4.85
CA ARG A 96 -1.72 -7.84 -4.50
C ARG A 96 -2.59 -8.20 -5.68
N LEU A 97 -3.62 -8.99 -5.45
CA LEU A 97 -4.65 -9.33 -6.42
C LEU A 97 -5.99 -8.98 -5.82
N GLY A 98 -6.80 -8.19 -6.53
CA GLY A 98 -8.04 -7.71 -5.96
C GLY A 98 -9.10 -7.33 -6.97
N LEU A 99 -10.26 -7.01 -6.41
CA LEU A 99 -11.44 -6.55 -7.13
C LEU A 99 -11.93 -5.27 -6.48
N ARG A 100 -12.20 -4.25 -7.28
CA ARG A 100 -12.88 -3.02 -6.87
C ARG A 100 -14.23 -2.90 -7.54
N LEU A 101 -15.27 -2.73 -6.75
CA LEU A 101 -16.59 -2.33 -7.20
C LEU A 101 -16.74 -0.82 -7.01
N SER A 102 -17.16 -0.11 -8.03
CA SER A 102 -17.40 1.34 -7.98
C SER A 102 -18.75 1.66 -8.58
N ALA A 103 -19.42 2.69 -8.06
CA ALA A 103 -20.65 3.22 -8.64
C ALA A 103 -20.44 4.69 -8.99
N ASN A 104 -21.01 5.14 -10.10
CA ASN A 104 -21.04 6.55 -10.47
C ASN A 104 -22.45 7.08 -10.30
N ASN A 105 -22.61 8.18 -9.56
CA ASN A 105 -23.89 8.84 -9.38
C ASN A 105 -23.95 10.19 -10.11
N PRO A 106 -25.13 10.63 -10.57
CA PRO A 106 -25.32 11.95 -11.18
C PRO A 106 -24.94 13.12 -10.26
N THR A 107 -24.88 12.90 -8.94
CA THR A 107 -24.52 13.90 -7.93
C THR A 107 -23.01 14.21 -7.86
N GLY A 108 -22.18 13.55 -8.68
CA GLY A 108 -20.73 13.68 -8.64
C GLY A 108 -20.06 12.88 -7.51
N LEU A 109 -20.84 12.09 -6.77
CA LEU A 109 -20.34 11.14 -5.76
C LEU A 109 -20.13 9.76 -6.38
N ALA A 110 -18.89 9.26 -6.30
CA ALA A 110 -18.50 7.93 -6.77
C ALA A 110 -17.97 7.07 -5.60
N PRO A 111 -18.85 6.32 -4.91
CA PRO A 111 -18.41 5.38 -3.87
C PRO A 111 -17.75 4.14 -4.47
N PHE A 112 -16.88 3.50 -3.69
CA PHE A 112 -16.28 2.23 -4.04
C PHE A 112 -16.02 1.36 -2.82
N VAL A 113 -15.94 0.07 -3.06
CA VAL A 113 -15.41 -0.94 -2.14
C VAL A 113 -14.43 -1.84 -2.89
N SER A 114 -13.41 -2.33 -2.23
CA SER A 114 -12.51 -3.32 -2.79
C SER A 114 -12.07 -4.35 -1.77
N ILE A 115 -11.77 -5.52 -2.29
CA ILE A 115 -11.15 -6.63 -1.57
C ILE A 115 -9.89 -7.05 -2.32
N ASP A 116 -8.84 -7.37 -1.59
CA ASP A 116 -7.59 -7.82 -2.16
C ASP A 116 -6.90 -8.87 -1.29
N TRP A 117 -6.25 -9.81 -1.95
CA TRP A 117 -5.30 -10.70 -1.31
C TRP A 117 -3.89 -10.17 -1.56
N GLN A 118 -3.15 -9.96 -0.48
CA GLN A 118 -1.76 -9.58 -0.48
C GLN A 118 -0.89 -10.76 -0.06
N HIS A 119 0.12 -11.06 -0.86
CA HIS A 119 1.18 -12.00 -0.54
C HIS A 119 2.49 -11.25 -0.37
N ASP A 120 3.15 -11.42 0.77
CA ASP A 120 4.42 -10.80 1.10
C ASP A 120 5.52 -11.85 1.23
N TRP A 121 6.69 -11.56 0.67
CA TRP A 121 7.87 -12.41 0.78
C TRP A 121 9.15 -11.57 0.77
N GLY A 122 10.28 -12.24 1.05
CA GLY A 122 11.59 -11.61 1.13
C GLY A 122 12.16 -11.62 2.54
N GLU A 123 13.36 -11.06 2.67
CA GLU A 123 14.10 -11.03 3.93
C GLU A 123 13.56 -9.89 4.78
N THR A 124 12.87 -10.23 5.88
CA THR A 124 12.44 -9.24 6.89
C THR A 124 13.24 -9.45 8.17
N THR A 125 14.55 -9.63 8.00
CA THR A 125 15.46 -10.00 9.06
C THR A 125 16.29 -8.78 9.46
N LEU A 126 16.20 -8.38 10.73
CA LEU A 126 16.99 -7.32 11.32
C LEU A 126 17.99 -7.96 12.28
N THR A 127 19.29 -7.85 11.99
CA THR A 127 20.33 -8.27 12.95
C THR A 127 20.70 -7.07 13.82
N MET A 128 20.48 -7.18 15.13
CA MET A 128 20.89 -6.21 16.14
C MET A 128 21.78 -6.93 17.16
N ASN A 129 23.03 -6.51 17.34
CA ASN A 129 23.94 -7.06 18.35
C ASN A 129 24.13 -8.59 18.25
N SER A 130 24.33 -9.09 17.03
CA SER A 130 24.40 -10.53 16.73
C SER A 130 23.14 -11.33 17.09
N ARG A 131 22.01 -10.66 17.40
CA ARG A 131 20.68 -11.25 17.49
C ARG A 131 19.89 -10.94 16.23
N THR A 132 19.54 -12.00 15.53
CA THR A 132 18.67 -11.97 14.36
C THR A 132 17.21 -11.89 14.82
N VAL A 133 16.57 -10.75 14.59
CA VAL A 133 15.13 -10.56 14.76
C VAL A 133 14.47 -10.74 13.40
N THR A 134 13.74 -11.83 13.23
CA THR A 134 12.84 -11.99 12.09
C THR A 134 11.53 -11.30 12.45
N LEU A 135 11.10 -10.31 11.66
CA LEU A 135 9.72 -9.82 11.78
C LEU A 135 8.79 -10.93 11.29
N ASP A 136 8.10 -11.56 12.24
CA ASP A 136 7.05 -12.53 11.96
C ASP A 136 5.81 -11.78 11.45
N ARG A 137 5.77 -11.54 10.15
CA ARG A 137 4.63 -10.93 9.47
C ARG A 137 3.89 -12.00 8.69
N ALA A 138 2.56 -12.01 8.78
CA ALA A 138 1.75 -12.95 8.02
C ALA A 138 2.02 -12.77 6.51
N ALA A 139 2.59 -13.80 5.88
CA ALA A 139 2.94 -13.80 4.46
C ALA A 139 1.71 -13.69 3.53
N ASN A 140 0.50 -13.90 4.06
CA ASN A 140 -0.75 -13.79 3.31
C ASN A 140 -1.75 -12.97 4.11
N ARG A 141 -2.29 -11.93 3.49
CA ARG A 141 -3.18 -10.97 4.15
C ARG A 141 -4.37 -10.67 3.27
N LEU A 142 -5.55 -10.58 3.87
CA LEU A 142 -6.75 -10.11 3.19
C LEU A 142 -6.96 -8.64 3.53
N GLY A 143 -7.12 -7.83 2.50
CA GLY A 143 -7.42 -6.41 2.60
C GLY A 143 -8.85 -6.10 2.21
N LEU A 144 -9.43 -5.14 2.93
CA LEU A 144 -10.70 -4.52 2.59
C LEU A 144 -10.49 -3.01 2.56
N LYS A 145 -11.09 -2.36 1.57
CA LYS A 145 -11.10 -0.90 1.45
C LYS A 145 -12.49 -0.42 1.06
N ALA A 146 -12.93 0.69 1.63
CA ALA A 146 -14.16 1.38 1.27
C ALA A 146 -13.89 2.88 1.20
N GLY A 147 -14.53 3.57 0.28
CA GLY A 147 -14.33 5.01 0.14
C GLY A 147 -15.28 5.64 -0.84
N ALA A 148 -15.11 6.94 -1.04
CA ALA A 148 -15.84 7.69 -2.04
C ALA A 148 -15.00 8.85 -2.56
N GLN A 149 -15.19 9.13 -3.85
CA GLN A 149 -14.71 10.35 -4.50
C GLN A 149 -15.88 11.30 -4.70
N TYR A 150 -15.71 12.58 -4.40
CA TYR A 150 -16.70 13.62 -4.65
C TYR A 150 -16.12 14.70 -5.57
N THR A 151 -16.85 15.03 -6.63
CA THR A 151 -16.46 16.03 -7.62
C THR A 151 -17.50 17.16 -7.63
N PRO A 152 -17.41 18.13 -6.71
CA PRO A 152 -18.42 19.20 -6.58
C PRO A 152 -18.41 20.20 -7.73
N SER A 153 -17.31 20.29 -8.47
CA SER A 153 -17.12 21.20 -9.61
C SER A 153 -16.10 20.61 -10.58
N ALA A 154 -15.87 21.28 -11.71
CA ALA A 154 -14.90 20.84 -12.71
C ALA A 154 -13.44 20.87 -12.22
N ASP A 155 -13.16 21.64 -11.17
CA ASP A 155 -11.79 21.95 -10.72
C ASP A 155 -11.41 21.19 -9.45
N TRP A 156 -12.40 20.83 -8.64
CA TRP A 156 -12.17 20.20 -7.33
C TRP A 156 -12.57 18.73 -7.33
N ARG A 157 -11.70 17.91 -6.73
CA ARG A 157 -11.96 16.51 -6.43
C ARG A 157 -11.52 16.19 -5.02
N LEU A 158 -12.44 15.64 -4.24
CA LEU A 158 -12.22 15.18 -2.86
C LEU A 158 -12.25 13.65 -2.85
N HIS A 159 -11.40 13.01 -2.05
CA HIS A 159 -11.45 11.58 -1.84
C HIS A 159 -11.30 11.23 -0.36
N LEU A 160 -12.09 10.27 0.09
CA LEU A 160 -12.00 9.67 1.42
C LEU A 160 -11.96 8.15 1.26
N GLN A 161 -11.04 7.48 1.95
CA GLN A 161 -11.01 6.02 2.01
C GLN A 161 -10.57 5.51 3.38
N LEU A 162 -11.10 4.35 3.74
CA LEU A 162 -10.74 3.57 4.91
C LEU A 162 -10.28 2.19 4.42
N SER A 163 -9.25 1.62 5.03
CA SER A 163 -8.79 0.27 4.73
C SER A 163 -8.36 -0.49 5.97
N THR A 164 -8.52 -1.80 5.92
CA THR A 164 -8.05 -2.73 6.95
C THR A 164 -7.38 -3.94 6.29
N LEU A 165 -6.38 -4.49 6.95
CA LEU A 165 -5.73 -5.75 6.62
C LEU A 165 -5.98 -6.78 7.74
N SER A 166 -5.96 -8.06 7.40
CA SER A 166 -6.20 -9.16 8.34
C SER A 166 -5.16 -9.26 9.48
N ASP A 167 -4.01 -8.61 9.35
CA ASP A 167 -2.98 -8.46 10.40
C ASP A 167 -3.29 -7.30 11.38
N LYS A 168 -4.54 -6.80 11.38
CA LYS A 168 -5.05 -5.70 12.23
C LYS A 168 -4.49 -4.32 11.89
N GLN A 169 -3.87 -4.15 10.73
CA GLN A 169 -3.48 -2.83 10.25
C GLN A 169 -4.71 -2.07 9.73
N PHE A 170 -4.98 -0.90 10.30
CA PHE A 170 -6.02 0.03 9.84
C PHE A 170 -5.40 1.29 9.25
N SER A 171 -6.05 1.90 8.25
CA SER A 171 -5.63 3.17 7.68
C SER A 171 -6.84 3.98 7.22
N ALA A 172 -6.74 5.30 7.36
CA ALA A 172 -7.71 6.26 6.85
C ALA A 172 -6.98 7.34 6.05
N GLU A 173 -7.52 7.70 4.90
CA GLU A 173 -6.91 8.67 3.99
C GLU A 173 -7.97 9.64 3.47
N LEU A 174 -7.66 10.93 3.54
CA LEU A 174 -8.43 12.03 2.98
C LEU A 174 -7.51 12.81 2.04
N GLY A 175 -8.00 13.19 0.87
CA GLY A 175 -7.25 14.07 -0.01
C GLY A 175 -8.13 14.98 -0.87
N LEU A 176 -7.45 15.97 -1.43
CA LEU A 176 -8.03 17.06 -2.21
C LEU A 176 -7.13 17.31 -3.42
N ARG A 177 -7.74 17.39 -4.60
CA ARG A 177 -7.06 17.72 -5.86
C ARG A 177 -7.75 18.91 -6.50
N HIS A 178 -6.93 19.88 -6.90
CA HIS A 178 -7.31 21.03 -7.72
C HIS A 178 -6.76 20.87 -9.13
N ARG A 179 -7.53 21.24 -10.16
CA ARG A 179 -7.07 21.36 -11.54
C ARG A 179 -7.04 22.83 -11.93
N PHE A 180 -5.89 23.29 -12.44
CA PHE A 180 -5.72 24.63 -13.02
C PHE A 180 -6.02 24.62 -14.51
#